data_AF-A0A7G2CA65-F1
#
_entry.id   AF-A0A7G2CA65-F1
#
_cell.length_a   1.000
_cell.length_b   1.000
_cell.length_c   1.000
_cell.angle_alpha   90.00
_cell.angle_beta   90.00
_cell.angle_gamma   90.00
#
_symmetry.space_group_name_H-M   'P 1'
#
loop_
_entity.id
_entity.type
_entity.pdbx_description
1 polymer ?
#
loop_
_entity_poly.entity_id
_entity_poly.type
_entity_poly.pdbx_seq_one_letter_code
_entity_poly.pdbx_strand_id
1 'polypeptide(L)'
;MSGTGVVYSSPFEATTLQLEEDNTNSSNMVVNPPLPTCCAFEEGKVAVGKANGMYDILFCEEDGTMETVMSAPGDAANGIVYVDWSPVGLLTVSLCGEITAWDVEEFLDEDPLTQDEGRLPRVSGALSHRGTTGSGRAVVNCASRLGPSAVYVLADTEGNIATFNLFA
;
A
#
# COMPACT_ATOMS: atom_id res chain seq x y z
N MET A 1 17.46 10.18 -14.50
CA MET A 1 17.62 11.03 -13.29
C MET A 1 18.35 10.20 -12.27
N SER A 2 19.48 10.68 -11.72
CA SER A 2 20.13 10.00 -10.60
C SER A 2 19.26 10.19 -9.36
N GLY A 3 18.55 9.13 -8.96
CA GLY A 3 17.61 9.15 -7.84
C GLY A 3 18.35 9.21 -6.51
N THR A 4 18.86 10.39 -6.15
CA THR A 4 19.40 10.66 -4.81
C THR A 4 18.25 11.07 -3.90
N GLY A 5 17.93 10.24 -2.92
CA GLY A 5 17.01 10.54 -1.83
C GLY A 5 17.74 10.68 -0.50
N VAL A 6 16.99 11.03 0.55
CA VAL A 6 17.49 11.08 1.92
C VAL A 6 16.50 10.33 2.80
N VAL A 7 16.99 9.41 3.63
CA VAL A 7 16.21 8.71 4.65
C VAL A 7 16.58 9.30 6.00
N TYR A 8 15.58 9.65 6.79
CA TYR A 8 15.77 10.15 8.14
C TYR A 8 15.49 9.02 9.13
N SER A 9 16.52 8.57 9.83
CA SER A 9 16.39 7.63 10.96
C SER A 9 16.06 8.34 12.27
N SER A 10 16.34 9.65 12.34
CA SER A 10 15.94 10.55 13.42
C SER A 10 15.75 11.97 12.88
N PRO A 11 15.13 12.92 13.64
CA PRO A 11 14.89 14.29 13.19
C PRO A 11 16.16 15.06 12.79
N PHE A 12 17.33 14.57 13.21
CA PHE A 12 18.62 15.23 13.01
C PHE A 12 19.62 14.37 12.24
N GLU A 13 19.25 13.13 11.89
CA GLU A 13 20.14 12.18 11.24
C GLU A 13 19.58 11.79 9.88
N ALA A 14 20.30 12.19 8.85
CA ALA A 14 19.95 12.04 7.45
C ALA A 14 20.97 11.11 6.78
N THR A 15 20.52 9.97 6.30
CA THR A 15 21.32 9.05 5.49
C THR A 15 20.97 9.24 4.03
N THR A 16 21.95 9.56 3.20
CA THR A 16 21.76 9.68 1.77
C THR A 16 21.42 8.31 1.19
N LEU A 17 20.20 8.18 0.65
CA LEU A 17 19.80 7.01 -0.12
C LEU A 17 20.25 7.24 -1.56
N GLN A 18 21.31 6.57 -1.96
CA GLN A 18 21.57 6.37 -3.38
C GLN A 18 20.85 5.10 -3.79
N LEU A 19 19.94 5.20 -4.76
CA LEU A 19 19.46 4.04 -5.47
C LEU A 19 20.66 3.48 -6.26
N GLU A 20 21.46 2.63 -5.60
CA GLU A 20 22.52 1.88 -6.28
C GLU A 20 21.88 1.01 -7.37
N GLU A 21 22.57 0.87 -8.50
CA GLU A 21 22.13 0.21 -9.73
C GLU A 21 21.95 -1.32 -9.59
N ASP A 22 21.40 -1.81 -8.48
CA ASP A 22 21.15 -3.24 -8.25
C ASP A 22 20.00 -3.82 -9.11
N ASN A 23 19.43 -3.01 -10.01
CA ASN A 23 18.47 -3.44 -11.02
C ASN A 23 19.10 -3.82 -12.38
N THR A 24 20.43 -3.92 -12.50
CA THR A 24 21.10 -4.07 -13.82
C THR A 24 21.45 -5.49 -14.25
N ASN A 25 20.87 -6.55 -13.66
CA ASN A 25 21.20 -7.93 -14.07
C ASN A 25 20.06 -8.87 -14.49
N SER A 26 18.88 -8.35 -14.87
CA SER A 26 18.01 -9.13 -15.79
C SER A 26 17.04 -8.25 -16.61
N SER A 27 17.23 -8.28 -17.93
CA SER A 27 16.24 -7.96 -18.97
C SER A 27 15.42 -6.68 -18.85
N ASN A 28 15.98 -5.47 -19.06
CA ASN A 28 15.23 -4.21 -19.31
C ASN A 28 14.03 -3.92 -18.35
N MET A 29 13.94 -4.60 -17.22
CA MET A 29 12.84 -4.51 -16.27
C MET A 29 13.29 -3.55 -15.19
N VAL A 30 12.76 -2.33 -15.24
CA VAL A 30 12.86 -1.41 -14.12
C VAL A 30 11.89 -1.91 -13.06
N VAL A 31 12.40 -2.64 -12.07
CA VAL A 31 11.63 -3.00 -10.87
C VAL A 31 11.61 -1.77 -9.96
N ASN A 32 10.44 -1.27 -9.62
CA ASN A 32 10.36 -0.18 -8.64
C ASN A 32 10.99 -0.65 -7.32
N PRO A 33 11.87 0.15 -6.69
CA PRO A 33 12.38 -0.18 -5.36
C PRO A 33 11.23 -0.18 -4.33
N PRO A 34 11.36 -0.88 -3.20
CA PRO A 34 10.35 -0.96 -2.13
C PRO A 34 10.26 0.34 -1.29
N LEU A 35 10.25 1.50 -1.96
CA LEU A 35 10.18 2.81 -1.31
C LEU A 35 8.76 3.05 -0.77
N PRO A 36 8.61 3.49 0.50
CA PRO A 36 7.32 3.92 1.04
C PRO A 36 6.72 5.07 0.23
N THR A 37 5.43 4.97 -0.08
CA THR A 37 4.68 5.98 -0.87
C THR A 37 3.52 6.57 -0.09
N CYS A 38 2.92 5.79 0.81
CA CYS A 38 1.76 6.17 1.60
C CYS A 38 1.73 5.39 2.91
N CYS A 39 0.99 5.89 3.90
CA CYS A 39 0.77 5.20 5.17
C CYS A 39 -0.61 5.49 5.74
N ALA A 40 -1.08 4.59 6.60
CA ALA A 40 -2.30 4.74 7.38
C ALA A 40 -2.07 4.25 8.81
N PHE A 41 -2.72 4.92 9.76
CA PHE A 41 -2.55 4.67 11.19
C PHE A 41 -3.85 4.10 11.78
N GLU A 42 -3.68 3.10 12.63
CA GLU A 42 -4.71 2.55 13.52
C GLU A 42 -4.07 2.40 14.91
N GLU A 43 -4.88 2.22 15.95
CA GLU A 43 -4.38 2.12 17.32
C GLU A 43 -3.28 1.05 17.45
N GLY A 44 -2.04 1.49 17.68
CA GLY A 44 -0.86 0.61 17.80
C GLY A 44 -0.28 0.11 16.48
N LYS A 45 -0.85 0.44 15.32
CA LYS A 45 -0.48 -0.12 14.01
C LYS A 45 -0.25 0.93 12.94
N VAL A 46 0.67 0.64 12.03
CA VAL A 46 0.92 1.44 10.82
C VAL A 46 0.94 0.53 9.61
N ALA A 47 0.08 0.83 8.63
CA ALA A 47 0.18 0.25 7.30
C ALA A 47 1.01 1.16 6.41
N VAL A 48 1.92 0.59 5.63
CA VAL A 48 2.79 1.34 4.70
C VAL A 48 2.69 0.75 3.32
N GLY A 49 2.17 1.50 2.36
CA GLY A 49 2.20 1.11 0.94
C GLY A 49 3.52 1.50 0.29
N LYS A 50 3.98 0.70 -0.69
CA LYS A 50 5.27 0.89 -1.37
C LYS A 50 5.15 1.00 -2.89
N ALA A 51 6.15 1.63 -3.49
CA ALA A 51 6.24 1.86 -4.94
C ALA A 51 6.36 0.58 -5.77
N ASN A 52 6.77 -0.54 -5.17
CA ASN A 52 6.87 -1.85 -5.82
C ASN A 52 5.60 -2.70 -5.72
N GLY A 53 4.50 -2.14 -5.20
CA GLY A 53 3.23 -2.85 -5.07
C GLY A 53 3.11 -3.66 -3.77
N MET A 54 4.11 -3.62 -2.90
CA MET A 54 4.04 -4.26 -1.58
C MET A 54 3.44 -3.31 -0.54
N TYR A 55 2.88 -3.88 0.52
CA TYR A 55 2.59 -3.16 1.76
C TYR A 55 3.20 -3.88 2.96
N ASP A 56 3.51 -3.10 4.00
CA ASP A 56 3.91 -3.61 5.31
C ASP A 56 2.87 -3.25 6.36
N ILE A 57 2.80 -4.08 7.41
CA ILE A 57 2.15 -3.75 8.67
C ILE A 57 3.22 -3.71 9.75
N LEU A 58 3.24 -2.60 10.48
CA LEU A 58 4.15 -2.38 11.59
C LEU A 58 3.36 -2.22 12.88
N PHE A 59 3.85 -2.81 13.96
CA PHE A 59 3.41 -2.53 15.32
C PHE A 59 4.31 -1.49 15.97
N CYS A 60 3.67 -0.56 16.69
CA CYS A 60 4.34 0.42 17.52
C CYS A 60 4.31 -0.08 18.97
N GLU A 61 5.46 -0.49 19.48
CA GLU A 61 5.63 -0.93 20.85
C GLU A 61 5.52 0.25 21.83
N GLU A 62 5.31 -0.04 23.12
CA GLU A 62 5.16 1.00 24.16
C GLU A 62 6.39 1.92 24.28
N ASP A 63 7.58 1.41 23.93
CA ASP A 63 8.84 2.15 23.94
C ASP A 63 9.08 2.99 22.66
N GLY A 64 8.13 2.96 21.72
CA GLY A 64 8.19 3.66 20.44
C GLY A 64 9.02 2.94 19.37
N THR A 65 9.45 1.71 19.62
CA THR A 65 10.06 0.88 18.57
C THR A 65 9.00 0.40 17.59
N MET A 66 9.41 0.22 16.33
CA MET A 66 8.54 -0.23 15.24
C MET A 66 9.02 -1.59 14.76
N GLU A 67 8.16 -2.60 14.82
CA GLU A 67 8.43 -3.93 14.31
C GLU A 67 7.55 -4.23 13.10
N THR A 68 8.15 -4.66 11.99
CA THR A 68 7.38 -5.17 10.84
C THR A 68 6.87 -6.56 11.15
N VAL A 69 5.56 -6.68 11.37
CA VAL A 69 4.90 -7.96 11.65
C VAL A 69 4.45 -8.66 10.39
N MET A 70 4.33 -7.92 9.28
CA MET A 70 3.85 -8.46 8.03
C MET A 70 4.38 -7.66 6.84
N SER A 71 4.71 -8.36 5.75
CA SER A 71 4.90 -7.78 4.42
C SER A 71 4.19 -8.64 3.37
N ALA A 72 3.37 -8.02 2.53
CA ALA A 72 2.61 -8.73 1.50
C ALA A 72 2.49 -7.90 0.21
N PRO A 73 2.36 -8.56 -0.96
CA PRO A 73 1.97 -7.88 -2.18
C PRO A 73 0.53 -7.39 -2.07
N GLY A 74 0.27 -6.19 -2.59
CA GLY A 74 -1.08 -5.80 -3.00
C GLY A 74 -1.52 -6.60 -4.23
N ASP A 75 -2.76 -6.39 -4.66
CA ASP A 75 -3.38 -7.21 -5.70
C ASP A 75 -2.78 -6.96 -7.08
N ALA A 76 -2.30 -5.73 -7.29
CA ALA A 76 -1.56 -5.35 -8.48
C ALA A 76 -0.06 -5.21 -8.17
N ALA A 77 0.78 -5.74 -9.05
CA ALA A 77 2.25 -5.55 -9.03
C ALA A 77 2.69 -4.09 -9.34
N ASN A 78 1.77 -3.15 -9.37
CA ASN A 78 2.04 -1.73 -9.58
C ASN A 78 2.10 -1.01 -8.24
N GLY A 79 2.86 0.08 -8.14
CA GLY A 79 3.04 0.83 -6.90
C GLY A 79 1.73 1.16 -6.18
N ILE A 80 1.70 0.99 -4.87
CA ILE A 80 0.58 1.39 -4.01
C ILE A 80 0.63 2.92 -3.85
N VAL A 81 -0.51 3.59 -4.01
CA VAL A 81 -0.63 5.05 -3.88
C VAL A 81 -1.42 5.48 -2.65
N TYR A 82 -2.22 4.57 -2.12
CA TYR A 82 -3.04 4.85 -0.94
C TYR A 82 -3.27 3.56 -0.16
N VAL A 83 -3.25 3.70 1.16
CA VAL A 83 -3.68 2.69 2.11
C VAL A 83 -4.60 3.33 3.14
N ASP A 84 -5.55 2.57 3.68
CA ASP A 84 -6.44 3.04 4.76
C ASP A 84 -6.93 1.86 5.60
N TRP A 85 -7.05 2.07 6.91
CA TRP A 85 -7.68 1.10 7.80
C TRP A 85 -9.19 1.27 7.75
N SER A 86 -9.87 0.34 7.11
CA SER A 86 -11.32 0.36 6.94
C SER A 86 -12.00 -0.60 7.93
N PRO A 87 -13.30 -0.45 8.21
CA PRO A 87 -14.05 -1.39 9.06
C PRO A 87 -14.07 -2.84 8.57
N VAL A 88 -13.58 -3.12 7.36
CA VAL A 88 -13.60 -4.46 6.73
C VAL A 88 -12.19 -5.02 6.51
N GLY A 89 -11.18 -4.34 7.03
CA GLY A 89 -9.77 -4.67 6.87
C GLY A 89 -8.95 -3.55 6.22
N LEU A 90 -7.73 -3.88 5.85
CA LEU A 90 -6.80 -2.93 5.26
C LEU A 90 -7.14 -2.70 3.78
N LEU A 91 -7.36 -1.46 3.40
CA LEU A 91 -7.55 -1.07 2.01
C LEU A 91 -6.21 -0.72 1.37
N THR A 92 -5.97 -1.22 0.16
CA THR A 92 -4.85 -0.83 -0.70
C THR A 92 -5.36 -0.34 -2.05
N VAL A 93 -4.79 0.75 -2.56
CA VAL A 93 -5.06 1.26 -3.91
C VAL A 93 -3.76 1.31 -4.69
N SER A 94 -3.74 0.68 -5.86
CA SER A 94 -2.60 0.71 -6.77
C SER A 94 -2.68 1.86 -7.78
N LEU A 95 -1.54 2.21 -8.36
CA LEU A 95 -1.43 3.19 -9.47
C LEU A 95 -2.36 2.86 -10.63
N CYS A 96 -2.59 1.58 -10.93
CA CYS A 96 -3.49 1.19 -12.03
C CYS A 96 -4.97 1.27 -11.67
N GLY A 97 -5.30 1.66 -10.44
CA GLY A 97 -6.67 1.82 -9.98
C GLY A 97 -7.33 0.53 -9.54
N GLU A 98 -6.55 -0.50 -9.20
CA GLU A 98 -7.07 -1.65 -8.45
C GLU A 98 -7.21 -1.25 -6.98
N ILE A 99 -8.37 -1.52 -6.40
CA ILE A 99 -8.74 -1.22 -5.02
C ILE A 99 -9.06 -2.55 -4.35
N THR A 100 -8.33 -2.89 -3.30
CA THR A 100 -8.48 -4.19 -2.63
C THR A 100 -8.57 -4.00 -1.14
N ALA A 101 -9.51 -4.68 -0.50
CA ALA A 101 -9.61 -4.79 0.95
C ALA A 101 -9.08 -6.17 1.40
N TRP A 102 -8.22 -6.17 2.40
CA TRP A 102 -7.51 -7.34 2.92
C TRP A 102 -7.92 -7.58 4.37
N ASP A 103 -8.27 -8.82 4.72
CA ASP A 103 -8.53 -9.23 6.10
C ASP A 103 -7.23 -9.46 6.87
N VAL A 104 -6.54 -8.35 7.14
CA VAL A 104 -5.24 -8.34 7.83
C VAL A 104 -5.41 -8.70 9.31
N GLU A 105 -6.51 -8.30 9.95
CA GLU A 105 -6.73 -8.59 11.37
C GLU A 105 -6.93 -10.09 11.60
N GLU A 106 -7.81 -10.76 10.84
CA GLU A 106 -7.95 -12.23 10.92
C GLU A 106 -6.61 -12.92 10.67
N PHE A 107 -5.83 -12.41 9.70
CA PHE A 107 -4.52 -12.96 9.37
C PHE A 107 -3.48 -12.80 10.49
N LEU A 108 -3.44 -11.66 11.17
CA LEU A 108 -2.48 -11.42 12.26
C LEU A 108 -2.85 -12.17 13.55
N ASP A 109 -4.14 -12.46 13.75
CA ASP A 109 -4.63 -13.23 14.89
C ASP A 109 -4.44 -14.76 14.74
N GLU A 110 -4.19 -15.25 13.52
CA GLU A 110 -3.92 -16.67 13.26
C GLU A 110 -2.57 -17.12 13.87
N ASP A 111 -2.54 -18.34 14.43
CA ASP A 111 -1.31 -18.92 15.00
C ASP A 111 -0.21 -18.99 13.93
N PRO A 112 0.94 -18.32 14.13
CA PRO A 112 2.06 -18.34 13.18
C PRO A 112 2.54 -19.75 12.83
N LEU A 113 2.36 -20.73 13.71
CA LEU A 113 2.73 -22.14 13.47
C LEU A 113 1.79 -22.84 12.47
N THR A 114 0.62 -22.25 12.23
CA THR A 114 -0.39 -22.77 11.30
C THR A 114 -0.40 -22.03 9.97
N GLN A 115 0.38 -20.95 9.84
CA GLN A 115 0.49 -20.19 8.61
C GLN A 115 1.51 -20.85 7.68
N ASP A 116 1.06 -21.24 6.49
CA ASP A 116 1.95 -21.68 5.43
C ASP A 116 2.87 -20.53 5.00
N GLU A 117 4.14 -20.82 4.74
CA GLU A 117 5.11 -19.85 4.26
C GLU A 117 4.63 -19.22 2.95
N GLY A 118 4.50 -17.88 2.93
CA GLY A 118 4.01 -17.14 1.76
C GLY A 118 2.49 -17.03 1.64
N ARG A 119 1.73 -17.48 2.65
CA ARG A 119 0.29 -17.23 2.72
C ARG A 119 0.00 -15.74 2.85
N LEU A 120 -1.05 -15.29 2.16
CA LEU A 120 -1.51 -13.89 2.17
C LEU A 120 -2.84 -13.76 2.93
N PRO A 121 -3.18 -12.56 3.43
CA PRO A 121 -4.51 -12.29 3.96
C PRO A 121 -5.57 -12.53 2.90
N ARG A 122 -6.77 -12.86 3.36
CA ARG A 122 -7.90 -13.03 2.46
C ARG A 122 -8.32 -11.68 1.88
N VAL A 123 -8.79 -11.69 0.64
CA VAL A 123 -9.39 -10.51 0.02
C VAL A 123 -10.86 -10.43 0.45
N SER A 124 -11.20 -9.39 1.22
CA SER A 124 -12.56 -9.08 1.65
C SER A 124 -13.41 -8.44 0.55
N GLY A 125 -12.76 -7.80 -0.43
CA GLY A 125 -13.41 -7.21 -1.59
C GLY A 125 -12.41 -6.55 -2.55
N ALA A 126 -12.79 -6.42 -3.82
CA ALA A 126 -11.98 -5.75 -4.84
C ALA A 126 -12.84 -4.95 -5.81
N LEU A 127 -12.33 -3.80 -6.25
CA LEU A 127 -12.97 -2.88 -7.19
C LEU A 127 -11.93 -2.27 -8.14
N SER A 128 -12.39 -1.84 -9.31
CA SER A 128 -11.55 -1.16 -10.30
C SER A 128 -12.02 0.27 -10.56
N HIS A 129 -11.13 1.24 -10.30
CA HIS A 129 -11.34 2.64 -10.67
C HIS A 129 -11.47 2.80 -12.18
N ARG A 130 -10.60 2.13 -12.95
CA ARG A 130 -10.66 2.12 -14.42
C ARG A 130 -11.97 1.53 -14.94
N GLY A 131 -12.44 0.45 -14.32
CA GLY A 131 -13.74 -0.13 -14.64
C GLY A 131 -14.90 0.85 -14.39
N THR A 132 -14.78 1.69 -13.37
CA THR A 132 -15.81 2.65 -12.96
C THR A 132 -15.81 3.93 -13.81
N THR A 133 -14.64 4.47 -14.13
CA THR A 133 -14.52 5.67 -14.97
C THR A 133 -14.57 5.37 -16.46
N GLY A 134 -14.46 4.09 -16.86
CA GLY A 134 -14.37 3.70 -18.26
C GLY A 134 -13.03 4.07 -18.92
N SER A 135 -12.03 4.49 -18.13
CA SER A 135 -10.72 4.84 -18.66
C SER A 135 -9.75 3.66 -18.59
N GLY A 136 -9.28 3.20 -19.76
CA GLY A 136 -8.30 2.12 -19.84
C GLY A 136 -6.86 2.53 -19.53
N ARG A 137 -6.57 3.83 -19.40
CA ARG A 137 -5.20 4.38 -19.26
C ARG A 137 -5.01 5.27 -18.04
N ALA A 138 -6.09 5.62 -17.33
CA ALA A 138 -6.04 6.38 -16.10
C ALA A 138 -5.07 5.76 -15.08
N VAL A 139 -4.27 6.62 -14.44
CA VAL A 139 -3.43 6.27 -13.29
C VAL A 139 -4.00 6.99 -12.09
N VAL A 140 -4.28 6.26 -11.02
CA VAL A 140 -4.75 6.87 -9.77
C VAL A 140 -3.60 7.65 -9.15
N ASN A 141 -3.86 8.92 -8.85
CA ASN A 141 -2.85 9.84 -8.30
C ASN A 141 -3.04 10.00 -6.80
N CYS A 142 -4.29 10.11 -6.34
CA CYS A 142 -4.62 10.27 -4.94
C CYS A 142 -5.97 9.66 -4.59
N ALA A 143 -6.14 9.35 -3.32
CA ALA A 143 -7.39 8.84 -2.77
C ALA A 143 -7.59 9.35 -1.34
N SER A 144 -8.83 9.32 -0.86
CA SER A 144 -9.17 9.65 0.51
C SER A 144 -10.50 9.01 0.92
N ARG A 145 -10.66 8.73 2.22
CA ARG A 145 -11.92 8.27 2.81
C ARG A 145 -12.81 9.45 3.21
N LEU A 146 -14.11 9.33 2.93
CA LEU A 146 -15.11 10.31 3.35
C LEU A 146 -15.59 10.03 4.78
N GLY A 147 -14.90 10.64 5.75
CA GLY A 147 -15.27 10.56 7.17
C GLY A 147 -15.15 9.13 7.73
N PRO A 148 -16.05 8.70 8.62
CA PRO A 148 -16.04 7.35 9.18
C PRO A 148 -16.74 6.32 8.27
N SER A 149 -17.21 6.71 7.08
CA SER A 149 -17.92 5.82 6.18
C SER A 149 -16.95 4.97 5.35
N ALA A 150 -17.40 3.81 4.87
CA ALA A 150 -16.66 2.99 3.90
C ALA A 150 -16.71 3.56 2.46
N VAL A 151 -16.84 4.89 2.33
CA VAL A 151 -16.88 5.58 1.04
C VAL A 151 -15.54 6.23 0.77
N TYR A 152 -14.97 5.92 -0.39
CA TYR A 152 -13.67 6.37 -0.84
C TYR A 152 -13.80 7.24 -2.08
N VAL A 153 -12.99 8.29 -2.17
CA VAL A 153 -12.88 9.13 -3.36
C VAL A 153 -11.50 8.94 -3.95
N LEU A 154 -11.43 8.58 -5.22
CA LEU A 154 -10.20 8.47 -5.98
C LEU A 154 -10.20 9.48 -7.12
N ALA A 155 -9.03 10.04 -7.40
CA ALA A 155 -8.80 10.91 -8.55
C ALA A 155 -7.65 10.39 -9.41
N ASP A 156 -7.79 10.51 -10.73
CA ASP A 156 -6.80 10.02 -11.69
C ASP A 156 -6.13 11.13 -12.51
N THR A 157 -5.12 10.73 -13.27
CA THR A 157 -4.34 11.60 -14.18
C THR A 157 -5.13 12.17 -15.35
N GLU A 158 -6.33 11.65 -15.64
CA GLU A 158 -7.22 12.17 -16.68
C GLU A 158 -8.23 13.17 -16.13
N GLY A 159 -8.18 13.44 -14.81
CA GLY A 159 -9.06 14.38 -14.13
C GLY A 159 -10.41 13.77 -13.73
N ASN A 160 -10.59 12.46 -13.85
CA ASN A 160 -11.80 11.82 -13.36
C ASN A 160 -11.73 11.69 -11.84
N ILE A 161 -12.87 11.90 -11.19
CA ILE A 161 -13.07 11.69 -9.76
C ILE A 161 -14.23 10.70 -9.62
N ALA A 162 -14.01 9.61 -8.90
CA ALA A 162 -15.01 8.59 -8.66
C ALA A 162 -15.12 8.26 -7.17
N THR A 163 -16.35 7.95 -6.75
CA THR A 163 -16.66 7.49 -5.39
C THR A 163 -16.91 5.99 -5.41
N PHE A 164 -16.35 5.30 -4.43
CA PHE A 164 -16.46 3.86 -4.29
C PHE A 164 -16.99 3.53 -2.91
N ASN A 165 -17.88 2.56 -2.84
CA ASN A 165 -18.24 1.90 -1.61
C ASN A 165 -17.99 0.42 -1.85
N LEU A 166 -17.07 -0.17 -1.10
CA LEU A 166 -16.72 -1.59 -1.23
C LEU A 166 -17.89 -2.53 -0.88
N PHE A 167 -18.99 -2.00 -0.31
CA PHE A 167 -20.14 -2.78 0.18
C PHE A 167 -21.50 -2.14 -0.14
N ALA A 168 -21.63 -1.42 -1.26
CA ALA A 168 -22.94 -0.99 -1.77
C ALA A 168 -23.67 -2.12 -2.52
#